data_AF-A0A938YDF9-F1
#
_entry.id   AF-A0A938YDF9-F1
#
_cell.length_a   1.000
_cell.length_b   1.000
_cell.length_c   1.000
_cell.angle_alpha   90.00
_cell.angle_beta   90.00
_cell.angle_gamma   90.00
#
_symmetry.space_group_name_H-M   'P 1'
#
loop_
_entity.id
_entity.type
_entity.pdbx_description
1 polymer ?
#
loop_
_entity_poly.entity_id
_entity_poly.type
_entity_poly.pdbx_seq_one_letter_code
_entity_poly.pdbx_strand_id
1 'polypeptide(L)'
;MVVLPRPARTGTPTSPGAAGSAGTVTKWIYSLRTDQLLAWSWLPLFALTAGLSLPSTPTFDRATLAVMSWVFLVSLLHQPLTLLLVYGDKAQFRMRRALFVWTPIVAIPLITAAVLLDLWIIIPIAAVWQLYHTQQQRYGLLRIYARKAKYGSVALDRAVSYVPLAAVIAAVALLPGTAHQLTRFADGLGSDNASEVELLLSARSLLLWVAVPLAVAAVVVLLAYGRQERQAVIAGRANPAKWNYLASSLALLVALMVNPVAGLVAYITAHAIEYVVVVHRTLISRYGTDARGAGGRGLLAFLAGTPLKRVALLVGFFAVFAVIDLQMRGVLPTATYLIIVYSIGLLHFLYDGFIWKSRKPAVASDFGIPATPPAR
;
A
#
# COMPACT_ATOMS: atom_id res chain seq x y z
N MET A 1 -41.55 -31.31 -66.93
CA MET A 1 -41.71 -30.33 -65.83
C MET A 1 -40.32 -29.97 -65.35
N VAL A 2 -39.75 -28.89 -65.91
CA VAL A 2 -38.36 -28.45 -65.70
C VAL A 2 -38.40 -27.31 -64.69
N VAL A 3 -37.77 -27.49 -63.54
CA VAL A 3 -37.70 -26.48 -62.47
C VAL A 3 -36.46 -25.61 -62.72
N LEU A 4 -36.69 -24.33 -63.04
CA LEU A 4 -35.63 -23.33 -63.20
C LEU A 4 -35.15 -22.81 -61.83
N PRO A 5 -33.84 -22.51 -61.66
CA PRO A 5 -33.31 -21.94 -60.43
C PRO A 5 -33.55 -20.42 -60.32
N ARG A 6 -33.78 -19.94 -59.09
CA ARG A 6 -33.95 -18.51 -58.75
C ARG A 6 -32.64 -17.71 -58.87
N PRO A 7 -32.69 -16.42 -59.25
CA PRO A 7 -31.51 -15.58 -59.37
C PRO A 7 -30.96 -15.13 -58.00
N ALA A 8 -29.63 -14.99 -57.94
CA ALA A 8 -28.87 -14.57 -56.77
C ALA A 8 -29.11 -13.10 -56.42
N ARG A 9 -29.27 -12.80 -55.12
CA ARG A 9 -29.28 -11.44 -54.57
C ARG A 9 -27.88 -10.83 -54.66
N THR A 10 -27.74 -9.74 -55.40
CA THR A 10 -26.58 -8.86 -55.41
C THR A 10 -26.46 -8.14 -54.06
N GLY A 11 -25.37 -8.41 -53.33
CA GLY A 11 -25.01 -7.69 -52.11
C GLY A 11 -24.51 -6.28 -52.43
N THR A 12 -25.00 -5.31 -51.66
CA THR A 12 -24.51 -3.92 -51.63
C THR A 12 -23.11 -3.85 -51.03
N PRO A 13 -22.19 -3.02 -51.55
CA PRO A 13 -20.87 -2.82 -50.96
C PRO A 13 -21.00 -2.02 -49.67
N THR A 14 -20.58 -2.59 -48.55
CA THR A 14 -20.43 -1.87 -47.27
C THR A 14 -19.27 -0.89 -47.37
N SER A 15 -19.56 0.39 -47.19
CA SER A 15 -18.57 1.45 -47.01
C SER A 15 -17.55 1.11 -45.92
N PRO A 16 -16.26 1.46 -46.09
CA PRO A 16 -15.27 1.30 -45.04
C PRO A 16 -15.62 2.22 -43.88
N GLY A 17 -15.95 1.61 -42.74
CA GLY A 17 -16.25 2.30 -41.49
C GLY A 17 -15.09 3.20 -41.07
N ALA A 18 -15.45 4.44 -40.75
CA ALA A 18 -14.58 5.46 -40.20
C ALA A 18 -13.70 4.89 -39.07
N ALA A 19 -12.40 5.18 -39.15
CA ALA A 19 -11.46 4.97 -38.08
C ALA A 19 -11.93 5.73 -36.83
N GLY A 20 -12.56 5.02 -35.90
CA GLY A 20 -12.91 5.55 -34.60
C GLY A 20 -11.64 6.03 -33.91
N SER A 21 -11.61 7.32 -33.54
CA SER A 21 -10.56 7.92 -32.73
C SER A 21 -10.25 7.02 -31.53
N ALA A 22 -9.02 6.55 -31.43
CA ALA A 22 -8.53 5.76 -30.31
C ALA A 22 -8.52 6.62 -29.03
N GLY A 23 -9.70 6.80 -28.44
CA GLY A 23 -9.88 7.54 -27.20
C GLY A 23 -9.22 6.81 -26.03
N THR A 24 -8.65 7.58 -25.10
CA THR A 24 -8.09 7.06 -23.85
C THR A 24 -9.18 6.35 -23.05
N VAL A 25 -9.11 5.02 -22.97
CA VAL A 25 -10.07 4.24 -22.16
C VAL A 25 -9.55 4.15 -20.74
N THR A 26 -10.15 4.90 -19.82
CA THR A 26 -9.82 4.85 -18.39
C THR A 26 -10.11 3.46 -17.82
N LYS A 27 -9.10 2.85 -17.17
CA LYS A 27 -9.21 1.52 -16.55
C LYS A 27 -9.03 1.64 -15.05
N TRP A 28 -10.15 1.59 -14.32
CA TRP A 28 -10.19 1.56 -12.85
C TRP A 28 -9.89 0.16 -12.30
N ILE A 29 -9.28 0.07 -11.12
CA ILE A 29 -9.10 -1.18 -10.37
C ILE A 29 -10.47 -1.63 -9.87
N TYR A 30 -11.19 -0.76 -9.15
CA TYR A 30 -12.49 -1.05 -8.55
C TYR A 30 -13.61 -0.28 -9.26
N SER A 31 -13.59 1.05 -9.16
CA SER A 31 -14.54 1.97 -9.78
C SER A 31 -13.98 3.40 -9.73
N LEU A 32 -14.51 4.35 -10.51
CA LEU A 32 -14.10 5.75 -10.44
C LEU A 32 -14.14 6.28 -9.00
N ARG A 33 -15.27 6.09 -8.29
CA ARG A 33 -15.45 6.63 -6.94
C ARG A 33 -14.47 5.99 -5.95
N THR A 34 -14.39 4.65 -5.95
CA THR A 34 -13.52 3.92 -5.01
C THR A 34 -12.05 4.24 -5.23
N ASP A 35 -11.60 4.25 -6.48
CA ASP A 35 -10.19 4.51 -6.81
C ASP A 35 -9.79 5.95 -6.47
N GLN A 36 -10.69 6.92 -6.66
CA GLN A 36 -10.48 8.32 -6.26
C GLN A 36 -10.40 8.49 -4.75
N LEU A 37 -11.37 7.94 -4.02
CA LEU A 37 -11.37 7.96 -2.55
C LEU A 37 -10.14 7.26 -2.00
N LEU A 38 -9.74 6.14 -2.60
CA LEU A 38 -8.57 5.39 -2.17
C LEU A 38 -7.28 6.19 -2.39
N ALA A 39 -7.11 6.74 -3.60
CA ALA A 39 -5.95 7.53 -3.94
C ALA A 39 -5.76 8.68 -2.95
N TRP A 40 -6.83 9.41 -2.62
CA TRP A 40 -6.76 10.62 -1.79
C TRP A 40 -7.21 10.41 -0.33
N SER A 41 -7.31 9.16 0.13
CA SER A 41 -7.80 8.80 1.47
C SER A 41 -6.97 9.39 2.61
N TRP A 42 -5.72 9.73 2.33
CA TRP A 42 -4.77 10.31 3.28
C TRP A 42 -4.98 11.80 3.55
N LEU A 43 -5.61 12.52 2.62
CA LEU A 43 -5.70 13.98 2.66
C LEU A 43 -6.49 14.51 3.87
N PRO A 44 -7.63 13.93 4.28
CA PRO A 44 -8.34 14.39 5.48
C PRO A 44 -7.51 14.26 6.76
N LEU A 45 -6.77 13.16 6.92
CA LEU A 45 -5.93 12.94 8.09
C LEU A 45 -4.68 13.82 8.08
N PHE A 46 -4.12 14.09 6.89
CA PHE A 46 -3.08 15.10 6.73
C PHE A 46 -3.59 16.48 7.17
N ALA A 47 -4.72 16.93 6.63
CA ALA A 47 -5.28 18.26 6.93
C ALA A 47 -5.61 18.42 8.41
N LEU A 48 -6.23 17.41 9.03
CA LEU A 48 -6.52 17.39 10.46
C LEU A 48 -5.23 17.49 11.28
N THR A 49 -4.26 16.60 11.02
CA THR A 49 -3.01 16.55 11.81
C THR A 49 -2.16 17.80 11.60
N ALA A 50 -2.10 18.30 10.37
CA ALA A 50 -1.40 19.55 10.07
C ALA A 50 -2.04 20.71 10.84
N GLY A 51 -3.36 20.84 10.80
CA GLY A 51 -4.11 21.85 11.57
C GLY A 51 -3.87 21.75 13.08
N LEU A 52 -3.83 20.53 13.62
CA LEU A 52 -3.56 20.30 15.04
C LEU A 52 -2.10 20.60 15.43
N SER A 53 -1.15 20.36 14.53
CA SER A 53 0.28 20.56 14.79
C SER A 53 0.73 22.03 14.66
N LEU A 54 -0.07 22.88 14.01
CA LEU A 54 0.27 24.30 13.77
C LEU A 54 0.41 25.09 15.08
N PRO A 55 -0.56 25.07 16.03
CA PRO A 55 -0.42 25.81 17.28
C PRO A 55 0.56 25.11 18.23
N SER A 56 1.57 25.83 18.72
CA SER A 56 2.53 25.32 19.71
C SER A 56 2.00 25.43 21.14
N THR A 57 0.93 24.70 21.46
CA THR A 57 0.34 24.67 22.80
C THR A 57 0.15 23.25 23.31
N PRO A 58 0.23 23.00 24.63
CA PRO A 58 0.13 21.65 25.20
C PRO A 58 -1.17 20.90 24.82
N THR A 59 -2.29 21.62 24.67
CA THR A 59 -3.57 21.01 24.28
C THR A 59 -3.52 20.47 22.85
N PHE A 60 -2.97 21.26 21.93
CA PHE A 60 -2.83 20.87 20.52
C PHE A 60 -1.74 19.81 20.32
N ASP A 61 -0.71 19.80 21.15
CA ASP A 61 0.29 18.74 21.20
C ASP A 61 -0.31 17.40 21.62
N ARG A 62 -1.07 17.39 22.72
CA ARG A 62 -1.79 16.18 23.16
C ARG A 62 -2.76 15.68 22.11
N ALA A 63 -3.48 16.58 21.43
CA ALA A 63 -4.38 16.19 20.34
C ALA A 63 -3.62 15.58 19.16
N THR A 64 -2.47 16.16 18.78
CA THR A 64 -1.60 15.63 17.72
C THR A 64 -1.09 14.22 18.08
N LEU A 65 -0.56 14.06 19.30
CA LEU A 65 -0.09 12.76 19.80
C LEU A 65 -1.22 11.72 19.91
N ALA A 66 -2.43 12.14 20.27
CA ALA A 66 -3.60 11.25 20.30
C ALA A 66 -3.97 10.76 18.89
N VAL A 67 -3.97 11.65 17.90
CA VAL A 67 -4.19 11.26 16.49
C VAL A 67 -3.09 10.31 16.01
N MET A 68 -1.82 10.62 16.28
CA MET A 68 -0.71 9.72 15.94
C MET A 68 -0.88 8.34 16.58
N SER A 69 -1.17 8.28 17.88
CA SER A 69 -1.38 7.04 18.62
C SER A 69 -2.53 6.22 18.04
N TRP A 70 -3.63 6.87 17.68
CA TRP A 70 -4.77 6.22 17.03
C TRP A 70 -4.41 5.66 15.64
N VAL A 71 -3.66 6.42 14.84
CA VAL A 71 -3.18 5.99 13.52
C VAL A 71 -2.24 4.79 13.63
N PHE A 72 -1.30 4.81 14.59
CA PHE A 72 -0.43 3.68 14.87
C PHE A 72 -1.22 2.46 15.36
N LEU A 73 -2.26 2.66 16.17
CA LEU A 73 -3.14 1.57 16.58
C LEU A 73 -3.88 0.97 15.37
N VAL A 74 -4.49 1.78 14.51
CA VAL A 74 -5.12 1.29 13.27
C VAL A 74 -4.10 0.57 12.38
N SER A 75 -2.88 1.10 12.29
CA SER A 75 -1.76 0.47 11.59
C SER A 75 -1.39 -0.88 12.21
N LEU A 76 -1.38 -0.99 13.53
CA LEU A 76 -1.11 -2.26 14.21
C LEU A 76 -2.23 -3.28 13.93
N LEU A 77 -3.49 -2.85 14.05
CA LEU A 77 -4.66 -3.72 14.01
C LEU A 77 -4.96 -4.29 12.61
N HIS A 78 -4.47 -3.68 11.53
CA HIS A 78 -4.64 -4.26 10.19
C HIS A 78 -3.64 -5.39 9.90
N GLN A 79 -2.47 -5.42 10.56
CA GLN A 79 -1.42 -6.40 10.26
C GLN A 79 -1.90 -7.86 10.40
N PRO A 80 -2.69 -8.22 11.44
CA PRO A 80 -3.21 -9.58 11.57
C PRO A 80 -4.15 -10.03 10.44
N LEU A 81 -4.72 -9.11 9.65
CA LEU A 81 -5.54 -9.49 8.49
C LEU A 81 -4.73 -10.28 7.46
N THR A 82 -3.43 -10.03 7.32
CA THR A 82 -2.55 -10.85 6.47
C THR A 82 -2.54 -12.30 6.94
N LEU A 83 -2.52 -12.53 8.25
CA LEU A 83 -2.55 -13.87 8.84
C LEU A 83 -3.88 -14.56 8.56
N LEU A 84 -5.00 -13.83 8.63
CA LEU A 84 -6.32 -14.34 8.25
C LEU A 84 -6.33 -14.83 6.79
N LEU A 85 -5.73 -14.06 5.87
CA LEU A 85 -5.66 -14.45 4.45
C LEU A 85 -4.69 -15.61 4.20
N VAL A 86 -3.55 -15.65 4.90
CA VAL A 86 -2.55 -16.70 4.73
C VAL A 86 -3.02 -18.03 5.29
N TYR A 87 -3.56 -18.04 6.51
CA TYR A 87 -3.91 -19.27 7.22
C TYR A 87 -5.40 -19.63 7.09
N GLY A 88 -6.27 -18.66 6.85
CA GLY A 88 -7.71 -18.90 6.65
C GLY A 88 -8.06 -19.39 5.25
N ASP A 89 -7.24 -19.11 4.23
CA ASP A 89 -7.42 -19.60 2.86
C ASP A 89 -6.49 -20.79 2.57
N LYS A 90 -7.08 -22.00 2.57
CA LYS A 90 -6.34 -23.24 2.27
C LYS A 90 -5.67 -23.24 0.90
N ALA A 91 -6.24 -22.57 -0.11
CA ALA A 91 -5.63 -22.47 -1.42
C ALA A 91 -4.39 -21.57 -1.35
N GLN A 92 -4.52 -20.41 -0.71
CA GLN A 92 -3.42 -19.48 -0.48
C GLN A 92 -2.27 -20.15 0.29
N PHE A 93 -2.58 -20.82 1.41
CA PHE A 93 -1.58 -21.48 2.24
C PHE A 93 -0.78 -22.53 1.45
N ARG A 94 -1.47 -23.39 0.69
CA ARG A 94 -0.83 -24.46 -0.09
C ARG A 94 0.12 -23.93 -1.17
N MET A 95 -0.14 -22.74 -1.73
CA MET A 95 0.74 -22.16 -2.75
C MET A 95 2.15 -21.89 -2.24
N ARG A 96 2.34 -21.67 -0.93
CA ARG A 96 3.64 -21.38 -0.31
C ARG A 96 3.79 -22.01 1.07
N ARG A 97 3.32 -23.25 1.23
CA ARG A 97 3.24 -23.94 2.53
C ARG A 97 4.56 -23.89 3.30
N ALA A 98 5.67 -24.25 2.66
CA ALA A 98 6.98 -24.25 3.32
C ALA A 98 7.33 -22.87 3.90
N LEU A 99 7.10 -21.81 3.13
CA LEU A 99 7.34 -20.44 3.58
C LEU A 99 6.45 -20.10 4.78
N PHE A 100 5.15 -20.32 4.69
CA PHE A 100 4.21 -19.96 5.77
C PHE A 100 4.33 -20.82 7.04
N VAL A 101 5.00 -21.97 6.96
CA VAL A 101 5.35 -22.81 8.12
C VAL A 101 6.67 -22.37 8.75
N TRP A 102 7.70 -22.13 7.95
CA TRP A 102 9.04 -21.82 8.46
C TRP A 102 9.20 -20.36 8.88
N THR A 103 8.52 -19.41 8.26
CA THR A 103 8.65 -18.00 8.63
C THR A 103 8.35 -17.71 10.11
N PRO A 104 7.26 -18.19 10.75
CA PRO A 104 7.03 -17.91 12.17
C PRO A 104 8.04 -18.60 13.08
N ILE A 105 8.51 -19.80 12.69
CA ILE A 105 9.54 -20.55 13.42
C ILE A 105 10.86 -19.77 13.47
N VAL A 106 11.17 -18.97 12.44
CA VAL A 106 12.38 -18.15 12.39
C VAL A 106 12.14 -16.75 12.96
N ALA A 107 11.01 -16.12 12.59
CA ALA A 107 10.71 -14.74 12.94
C ALA A 107 10.51 -14.55 14.45
N ILE A 108 9.76 -15.42 15.12
CA ILE A 108 9.46 -15.27 16.55
C ILE A 108 10.73 -15.36 17.41
N PRO A 109 11.62 -16.37 17.24
CA PRO A 109 12.89 -16.41 17.97
C PRO A 109 13.80 -15.23 17.67
N LEU A 110 13.85 -14.76 16.42
CA LEU A 110 14.66 -13.59 16.05
C LEU A 110 14.17 -12.33 16.78
N ILE A 111 12.87 -12.09 16.78
CA ILE A 111 12.26 -10.96 17.51
C ILE A 111 12.44 -11.14 19.03
N THR A 112 12.30 -12.35 19.53
CA THR A 112 12.52 -12.67 20.95
C THR A 112 13.95 -12.32 21.35
N ALA A 113 14.94 -12.77 20.58
CA ALA A 113 16.34 -12.43 20.83
C ALA A 113 16.57 -10.91 20.76
N ALA A 114 16.00 -10.23 19.76
CA ALA A 114 16.15 -8.78 19.62
C ALA A 114 15.57 -8.00 20.81
N VAL A 115 14.38 -8.38 21.29
CA VAL A 115 13.73 -7.71 22.43
C VAL A 115 14.45 -8.03 23.73
N LEU A 116 14.81 -9.29 23.98
CA LEU A 116 15.45 -9.70 25.23
C LEU A 116 16.90 -9.21 25.38
N LEU A 117 17.59 -8.98 24.26
CA LEU A 117 18.94 -8.42 24.23
C LEU A 117 18.94 -6.89 24.06
N ASP A 118 17.77 -6.26 24.13
CA ASP A 118 17.60 -4.80 23.98
C ASP A 118 18.26 -4.24 22.71
N LEU A 119 18.09 -4.95 21.58
CA LEU A 119 18.67 -4.56 20.30
C LEU A 119 17.87 -3.41 19.67
N TRP A 120 18.15 -2.18 20.10
CA TRP A 120 17.53 -0.95 19.61
C TRP A 120 17.59 -0.77 18.08
N ILE A 121 18.53 -1.43 17.40
CA ILE A 121 18.63 -1.45 15.92
C ILE A 121 17.35 -1.96 15.23
N ILE A 122 16.48 -2.70 15.95
CA ILE A 122 15.20 -3.15 15.40
C ILE A 122 14.27 -1.98 15.04
N ILE A 123 14.33 -0.86 15.77
CA ILE A 123 13.47 0.31 15.55
C ILE A 123 13.78 0.98 14.20
N PRO A 124 15.02 1.39 13.88
CA PRO A 124 15.32 1.98 12.58
C PRO A 124 15.11 0.99 11.43
N ILE A 125 15.37 -0.30 11.64
CA ILE A 125 15.04 -1.34 10.65
C ILE A 125 13.53 -1.39 10.40
N ALA A 126 12.71 -1.38 11.45
CA ALA A 126 11.25 -1.40 11.34
C ALA A 126 10.72 -0.13 10.65
N ALA A 127 11.31 1.04 10.94
CA ALA A 127 10.95 2.30 10.29
C ALA A 127 11.26 2.28 8.78
N VAL A 128 12.48 1.87 8.39
CA VAL A 128 12.87 1.72 6.98
C VAL A 128 11.97 0.69 6.29
N TRP A 129 11.69 -0.42 6.97
CA TRP A 129 10.84 -1.46 6.42
C TRP A 129 9.40 -0.99 6.23
N GLN A 130 8.83 -0.23 7.17
CA GLN A 130 7.50 0.37 7.06
C GLN A 130 7.41 1.28 5.83
N LEU A 131 8.42 2.14 5.62
CA LEU A 131 8.50 3.01 4.44
C LEU A 131 8.56 2.19 3.15
N TYR A 132 9.46 1.21 3.09
CA TYR A 132 9.58 0.33 1.93
C TYR A 132 8.28 -0.44 1.65
N HIS A 133 7.64 -0.96 2.69
CA HIS A 133 6.45 -1.78 2.62
C HIS A 133 5.24 -0.99 2.10
N THR A 134 4.97 0.17 2.68
CA THR A 134 3.93 1.08 2.18
C THR A 134 4.20 1.48 0.73
N GLN A 135 5.45 1.82 0.39
CA GLN A 135 5.78 2.19 -0.98
C GLN A 135 5.64 1.02 -1.95
N GLN A 136 5.97 -0.19 -1.52
CA GLN A 136 5.80 -1.40 -2.31
C GLN A 136 4.32 -1.66 -2.63
N GLN A 137 3.43 -1.42 -1.66
CA GLN A 137 1.99 -1.53 -1.87
C GLN A 137 1.50 -0.52 -2.92
N ARG A 138 1.90 0.75 -2.80
CA ARG A 138 1.49 1.80 -3.76
C ARG A 138 2.06 1.55 -5.14
N TYR A 139 3.32 1.12 -5.23
CA TYR A 139 3.90 0.63 -6.49
C TYR A 139 3.09 -0.55 -7.07
N GLY A 140 2.66 -1.49 -6.23
CA GLY A 140 1.80 -2.61 -6.62
C GLY A 140 0.48 -2.15 -7.25
N LEU A 141 -0.21 -1.18 -6.62
CA LEU A 141 -1.44 -0.58 -7.14
C LEU A 141 -1.20 0.17 -8.46
N LEU A 142 -0.14 0.97 -8.56
CA LEU A 142 0.27 1.63 -9.80
C LEU A 142 0.47 0.62 -10.94
N ARG A 143 1.10 -0.53 -10.65
CA ARG A 143 1.30 -1.61 -11.62
C ARG A 143 0.01 -2.30 -12.01
N ILE A 144 -0.99 -2.40 -11.14
CA ILE A 144 -2.31 -2.93 -11.50
C ILE A 144 -2.96 -2.01 -12.55
N TYR A 145 -2.97 -0.69 -12.34
CA TYR A 145 -3.49 0.27 -13.35
C TYR A 145 -2.79 0.15 -14.70
N ALA A 146 -1.46 0.07 -14.68
CA ALA A 146 -0.64 -0.06 -15.88
C ALA A 146 -0.94 -1.37 -16.64
N ARG A 147 -1.07 -2.48 -15.91
CA ARG A 147 -1.41 -3.80 -16.50
C ARG A 147 -2.82 -3.85 -17.07
N LYS A 148 -3.81 -3.23 -16.41
CA LYS A 148 -5.18 -3.13 -16.97
C LYS A 148 -5.21 -2.34 -18.27
N ALA A 149 -4.34 -1.35 -18.42
CA ALA A 149 -4.17 -0.56 -19.63
C ALA A 149 -3.13 -1.10 -20.61
N LYS A 150 -2.49 -2.24 -20.30
CA LYS A 150 -1.51 -2.95 -21.14
C LYS A 150 -0.34 -2.06 -21.60
N TYR A 151 0.18 -1.21 -20.71
CA TYR A 151 1.39 -0.42 -20.95
C TYR A 151 2.21 -0.22 -19.67
N GLY A 152 3.32 0.52 -19.79
CA GLY A 152 4.17 0.94 -18.69
C GLY A 152 5.33 -0.01 -18.40
N SER A 153 6.53 0.55 -18.26
CA SER A 153 7.74 -0.17 -17.90
C SER A 153 7.75 -0.51 -16.41
N VAL A 154 8.06 -1.77 -16.08
CA VAL A 154 8.24 -2.21 -14.69
C VAL A 154 9.37 -1.44 -14.01
N ALA A 155 10.46 -1.18 -14.74
CA ALA A 155 11.61 -0.46 -14.21
C ALA A 155 11.27 1.00 -13.92
N LEU A 156 10.59 1.69 -14.85
CA LEU A 156 10.22 3.10 -14.64
C LEU A 156 9.10 3.27 -13.61
N ASP A 157 8.09 2.40 -13.60
CA ASP A 157 7.03 2.44 -12.58
C ASP A 157 7.61 2.20 -11.17
N ARG A 158 8.65 1.36 -11.05
CA ARG A 158 9.39 1.19 -9.79
C ARG A 158 10.23 2.42 -9.46
N ALA A 159 11.00 2.92 -10.42
CA ALA A 159 11.87 4.08 -10.21
C ALA A 159 11.06 5.32 -9.78
N VAL A 160 9.93 5.61 -10.44
CA VAL A 160 9.07 6.76 -10.10
C VAL A 160 8.43 6.61 -8.72
N SER A 161 8.33 5.38 -8.20
CA SER A 161 7.84 5.13 -6.85
C SER A 161 8.95 5.32 -5.82
N TYR A 162 10.13 4.75 -6.03
CA TYR A 162 11.17 4.68 -4.99
C TYR A 162 12.19 5.82 -5.00
N VAL A 163 12.55 6.35 -6.18
CA VAL A 163 13.58 7.41 -6.27
C VAL A 163 13.07 8.72 -5.65
N PRO A 164 11.83 9.19 -5.95
CA PRO A 164 11.28 10.35 -5.24
C PRO A 164 11.13 10.13 -3.74
N LEU A 165 10.79 8.92 -3.29
CA LEU A 165 10.72 8.61 -1.86
C LEU A 165 12.10 8.77 -1.19
N ALA A 166 13.15 8.22 -1.79
CA ALA A 166 14.51 8.36 -1.26
C ALA A 166 14.94 9.83 -1.19
N ALA A 167 14.66 10.62 -2.25
CA ALA A 167 14.94 12.05 -2.27
C ALA A 167 14.17 12.81 -1.17
N VAL A 168 12.89 12.47 -0.97
CA VAL A 168 12.05 13.08 0.07
C VAL A 168 12.53 12.71 1.47
N ILE A 169 12.91 11.46 1.73
CA ILE A 169 13.46 11.06 3.04
C ILE A 169 14.73 11.86 3.35
N ALA A 170 15.65 11.97 2.39
CA ALA A 170 16.85 12.77 2.54
C ALA A 170 16.52 14.25 2.77
N ALA A 171 15.56 14.81 2.04
CA ALA A 171 15.12 16.18 2.22
C ALA A 171 14.49 16.41 3.60
N VAL A 172 13.57 15.55 4.04
CA VAL A 172 12.90 15.63 5.35
C VAL A 172 13.92 15.62 6.49
N ALA A 173 14.95 14.77 6.42
CA ALA A 173 16.01 14.74 7.43
C ALA A 173 16.82 16.04 7.51
N LEU A 174 16.86 16.82 6.41
CA LEU A 174 17.56 18.10 6.33
C LEU A 174 16.69 19.30 6.74
N LEU A 175 15.35 19.15 6.80
CA LEU A 175 14.46 20.27 7.09
C LEU A 175 14.57 20.74 8.55
N PRO A 176 14.67 22.06 8.81
CA PRO A 176 14.64 22.61 10.16
C PRO A 176 13.34 22.26 10.92
N GLY A 177 12.21 22.23 10.21
CA GLY A 177 10.91 21.87 10.78
C GLY A 177 10.87 20.46 11.36
N THR A 178 11.60 19.52 10.77
CA THR A 178 11.74 18.15 11.27
C THR A 178 12.42 18.15 12.63
N ALA A 179 13.58 18.81 12.77
CA ALA A 179 14.27 18.89 14.06
C ALA A 179 13.41 19.57 15.14
N HIS A 180 12.70 20.65 14.78
CA HIS A 180 11.80 21.31 15.71
C HIS A 180 10.66 20.39 16.18
N GLN A 181 10.03 19.64 15.26
CA GLN A 181 8.98 18.68 15.61
C GLN A 181 9.51 17.52 16.46
N LEU A 182 10.71 16.98 16.15
CA LEU A 182 11.30 15.92 16.98
C LEU A 182 11.55 16.42 18.41
N THR A 183 12.14 17.61 18.59
CA THR A 183 12.33 18.18 19.93
C THR A 183 11.01 18.43 20.65
N ARG A 184 10.01 18.99 19.94
CA ARG A 184 8.68 19.30 20.51
C ARG A 184 7.92 18.07 21.00
N PHE A 185 8.06 16.95 20.30
CA PHE A 185 7.38 15.70 20.64
C PHE A 185 8.26 14.67 21.35
N ALA A 186 9.55 14.97 21.59
CA ALA A 186 10.52 14.03 22.18
C ALA A 186 10.01 13.42 23.48
N ASP A 187 9.57 14.25 24.42
CA ASP A 187 9.06 13.80 25.73
C ASP A 187 7.82 12.90 25.61
N GLY A 188 6.97 13.14 24.60
CA GLY A 188 5.78 12.34 24.32
C GLY A 188 6.06 11.05 23.54
N LEU A 189 7.22 10.97 22.87
CA LEU A 189 7.67 9.82 22.09
C LEU A 189 8.59 8.88 22.89
N GLY A 190 9.06 9.28 24.08
CA GLY A 190 9.94 8.50 24.96
C GLY A 190 11.34 9.13 25.13
N SER A 191 11.97 8.88 26.28
CA SER A 191 13.17 9.60 26.75
C SER A 191 14.47 9.35 25.96
N ASP A 192 14.54 8.31 25.13
CA ASP A 192 15.78 7.92 24.43
C ASP A 192 15.98 8.62 23.06
N ASN A 193 14.97 9.38 22.61
CA ASN A 193 14.96 10.06 21.30
C ASN A 193 15.96 11.22 21.18
N ALA A 194 16.50 11.74 22.29
CA ALA A 194 17.46 12.85 22.25
C ALA A 194 18.77 12.45 21.54
N SER A 195 19.25 11.23 21.79
CA SER A 195 20.44 10.67 21.14
C SER A 195 20.24 10.43 19.63
N GLU A 196 19.01 10.07 19.23
CA GLU A 196 18.63 9.88 17.82
C GLU A 196 18.53 11.20 17.07
N VAL A 197 18.01 12.25 17.73
CA VAL A 197 18.01 13.62 17.19
C VAL A 197 19.44 14.09 16.97
N GLU A 198 20.35 13.90 17.92
CA GLU A 198 21.76 14.26 17.77
C GLU A 198 22.46 13.48 16.65
N LEU A 199 22.17 12.19 16.50
CA LEU A 199 22.68 11.38 15.39
C LEU A 199 22.20 11.92 14.03
N LEU A 200 20.91 12.28 13.94
CA LEU A 200 20.32 12.82 12.71
C LEU A 200 20.88 14.21 12.38
N LEU A 201 21.09 15.05 13.41
CA LEU A 201 21.71 16.37 13.27
C LEU A 201 23.18 16.28 12.84
N SER A 202 23.95 15.36 13.42
CA SER A 202 25.36 15.13 13.07
C SER A 202 25.55 14.52 11.68
N ALA A 203 24.58 13.74 11.20
CA ALA A 203 24.58 13.18 9.85
C ALA A 203 24.18 14.18 8.73
N ARG A 204 23.77 15.41 9.06
CA ARG A 204 23.24 16.37 8.06
C ARG A 204 24.18 16.68 6.91
N SER A 205 25.48 16.84 7.19
CA SER A 205 26.47 17.13 6.15
C SER A 205 26.57 15.97 5.14
N LEU A 206 26.58 14.74 5.63
CA LEU A 206 26.53 13.53 4.80
C LEU A 206 25.21 13.44 4.03
N LEU A 207 24.09 13.74 4.68
CA LEU A 207 22.77 13.73 4.05
C LEU A 207 22.66 14.75 2.91
N LEU A 208 23.31 15.91 2.98
CA LEU A 208 23.36 16.88 1.88
C LEU A 208 24.04 16.31 0.63
N TRP A 209 25.18 15.62 0.80
CA TRP A 209 25.90 14.98 -0.31
C TRP A 209 25.08 13.89 -0.99
N VAL A 210 24.16 13.25 -0.26
CA VAL A 210 23.25 12.23 -0.79
C VAL A 210 21.96 12.85 -1.35
N ALA A 211 21.44 13.91 -0.74
CA ALA A 211 20.17 14.54 -1.10
C ALA A 211 20.22 15.16 -2.50
N VAL A 212 21.32 15.83 -2.86
CA VAL A 212 21.44 16.50 -4.18
C VAL A 212 21.40 15.48 -5.33
N PRO A 213 22.23 14.42 -5.34
CA PRO A 213 22.12 13.36 -6.35
C PRO A 213 20.75 12.69 -6.40
N LEU A 214 20.12 12.45 -5.24
CA LEU A 214 18.78 11.86 -5.19
C LEU A 214 17.71 12.78 -5.77
N ALA A 215 17.79 14.09 -5.52
CA ALA A 215 16.88 15.08 -6.09
C ALA A 215 17.02 15.14 -7.62
N VAL A 216 18.26 15.17 -8.12
CA VAL A 216 18.55 15.12 -9.56
C VAL A 216 18.01 13.81 -10.17
N ALA A 217 18.27 12.67 -9.54
CA ALA A 217 17.75 11.38 -9.99
C ALA A 217 16.21 11.34 -10.00
N ALA A 218 15.55 11.91 -9.00
CA ALA A 218 14.10 12.02 -8.96
C ALA A 218 13.55 12.83 -10.13
N VAL A 219 14.16 13.98 -10.45
CA VAL A 219 13.79 14.79 -11.63
C VAL A 219 13.98 14.00 -12.92
N VAL A 220 15.13 13.34 -13.10
CA VAL A 220 15.41 12.52 -14.30
C VAL A 220 14.38 11.41 -14.46
N VAL A 221 14.05 10.70 -13.38
CA VAL A 221 13.04 9.64 -13.38
C VAL A 221 11.65 10.19 -13.71
N LEU A 222 11.26 11.34 -13.14
CA LEU A 222 9.97 11.98 -13.43
C LEU A 222 9.89 12.41 -14.90
N LEU A 223 10.96 12.95 -15.47
CA LEU A 223 11.03 13.31 -16.89
C LEU A 223 10.95 12.06 -17.79
N ALA A 224 11.69 10.99 -17.46
CA ALA A 224 11.64 9.72 -18.19
C ALA A 224 10.24 9.09 -18.12
N TYR A 225 9.60 9.16 -16.96
CA TYR A 225 8.23 8.70 -16.76
C TYR A 225 7.24 9.55 -17.56
N GLY A 226 7.37 10.88 -17.54
CA GLY A 226 6.54 11.79 -18.36
C GLY A 226 6.64 11.51 -19.85
N ARG A 227 7.83 11.15 -20.35
CA ARG A 227 8.01 10.70 -21.75
C ARG A 227 7.27 9.39 -22.03
N GLN A 228 7.33 8.40 -21.14
CA GLN A 228 6.57 7.15 -21.25
C GLN A 228 5.07 7.43 -21.31
N GLU A 229 4.55 8.29 -20.43
CA GLU A 229 3.12 8.61 -20.40
C GLU A 229 2.69 9.39 -21.64
N ARG A 230 3.51 10.32 -22.14
CA ARG A 230 3.26 11.00 -23.43
C ARG A 230 3.18 10.01 -24.59
N GLN A 231 4.09 9.05 -24.66
CA GLN A 231 4.02 7.99 -25.67
C GLN A 231 2.76 7.13 -25.53
N ALA A 232 2.32 6.85 -24.30
CA ALA A 232 1.07 6.14 -24.06
C ALA A 232 -0.16 6.94 -24.51
N VAL A 233 -0.16 8.27 -24.35
CA VAL A 233 -1.22 9.15 -24.89
C VAL A 233 -1.27 9.08 -26.41
N ILE A 234 -0.13 9.28 -27.07
CA ILE A 234 -0.04 9.22 -28.54
C ILE A 234 -0.51 7.86 -29.06
N ALA A 235 -0.19 6.78 -28.33
CA ALA A 235 -0.61 5.43 -28.69
C ALA A 235 -2.03 5.05 -28.25
N GLY A 236 -2.83 5.98 -27.69
CA GLY A 236 -4.20 5.70 -27.22
C GLY A 236 -4.29 4.72 -26.03
N ARG A 237 -3.17 4.47 -25.33
CA ARG A 237 -3.04 3.51 -24.22
C ARG A 237 -2.98 4.15 -22.83
N ALA A 238 -2.89 5.48 -22.78
CA ALA A 238 -2.86 6.22 -21.53
C ALA A 238 -4.06 5.89 -20.63
N ASN A 239 -3.81 5.87 -19.32
CA ASN A 239 -4.83 5.56 -18.32
C ASN A 239 -4.89 6.67 -17.26
N PRO A 240 -5.88 7.59 -17.34
CA PRO A 240 -6.04 8.67 -16.37
C PRO A 240 -6.13 8.20 -14.91
N ALA A 241 -6.66 6.99 -14.66
CA ALA A 241 -6.69 6.42 -13.31
C ALA A 241 -5.30 6.13 -12.75
N LYS A 242 -4.36 5.69 -13.61
CA LYS A 242 -2.93 5.52 -13.26
C LYS A 242 -2.32 6.87 -12.85
N TRP A 243 -2.61 7.92 -13.60
CA TRP A 243 -2.08 9.26 -13.35
C TRP A 243 -2.60 9.85 -12.06
N ASN A 244 -3.91 9.74 -11.79
CA ASN A 244 -4.50 10.20 -10.54
C ASN A 244 -3.85 9.51 -9.33
N TYR A 245 -3.70 8.19 -9.40
CA TYR A 245 -3.08 7.43 -8.31
C TYR A 245 -1.60 7.79 -8.11
N LEU A 246 -0.84 7.97 -9.19
CA LEU A 246 0.55 8.42 -9.10
C LEU A 246 0.64 9.84 -8.55
N ALA A 247 -0.18 10.77 -9.04
CA ALA A 247 -0.20 12.15 -8.60
C ALA A 247 -0.49 12.24 -7.10
N SER A 248 -1.48 11.49 -6.61
CA SER A 248 -1.74 11.38 -5.18
C SER A 248 -0.55 10.79 -4.41
N SER A 249 0.11 9.77 -4.95
CA SER A 249 1.28 9.16 -4.30
C SER A 249 2.46 10.13 -4.21
N LEU A 250 2.74 10.90 -5.26
CA LEU A 250 3.77 11.94 -5.24
C LEU A 250 3.37 13.10 -4.31
N ALA A 251 2.11 13.51 -4.30
CA ALA A 251 1.60 14.54 -3.40
C ALA A 251 1.71 14.13 -1.92
N LEU A 252 1.48 12.85 -1.60
CA LEU A 252 1.73 12.32 -0.27
C LEU A 252 3.22 12.39 0.13
N LEU A 253 4.14 12.15 -0.82
CA LEU A 253 5.58 12.34 -0.55
C LEU A 253 5.91 13.82 -0.31
N VAL A 254 5.28 14.74 -1.06
CA VAL A 254 5.41 16.18 -0.79
C VAL A 254 4.85 16.54 0.59
N ALA A 255 3.76 15.93 1.02
CA ALA A 255 3.16 16.14 2.33
C ALA A 255 4.13 15.84 3.48
N LEU A 256 4.99 14.80 3.34
CA LEU A 256 6.07 14.50 4.29
C LEU A 256 7.08 15.66 4.43
N MET A 257 7.35 16.41 3.36
CA MET A 257 8.23 17.58 3.42
C MET A 257 7.53 18.80 4.00
N VAL A 258 6.25 18.99 3.70
CA VAL A 258 5.49 20.17 4.15
C VAL A 258 5.26 20.15 5.65
N ASN A 259 4.86 18.99 6.18
CA ASN A 259 4.68 18.79 7.62
C ASN A 259 5.01 17.33 7.95
N PRO A 260 6.23 17.03 8.46
CA PRO A 260 6.69 15.65 8.68
C PRO A 260 5.76 14.82 9.55
N VAL A 261 5.27 15.35 10.68
CA VAL A 261 4.33 14.64 11.56
C VAL A 261 3.00 14.33 10.84
N ALA A 262 2.38 15.33 10.21
CA ALA A 262 1.12 15.14 9.50
C ALA A 262 1.29 14.23 8.27
N GLY A 263 2.43 14.36 7.56
CA GLY A 263 2.81 13.53 6.44
C GLY A 263 3.02 12.07 6.85
N LEU A 264 3.66 11.80 7.99
CA LEU A 264 3.84 10.46 8.54
C LEU A 264 2.49 9.82 8.87
N VAL A 265 1.61 10.56 9.56
CA VAL A 265 0.24 10.13 9.85
C VAL A 265 -0.51 9.80 8.57
N ALA A 266 -0.44 10.68 7.57
CA ALA A 266 -1.07 10.50 6.28
C ALA A 266 -0.51 9.26 5.55
N TYR A 267 0.80 9.04 5.62
CA TYR A 267 1.49 7.92 4.96
C TYR A 267 1.07 6.57 5.52
N ILE A 268 1.07 6.45 6.85
CA ILE A 268 0.63 5.25 7.57
C ILE A 268 -0.86 4.99 7.34
N THR A 269 -1.68 6.03 7.42
CA THR A 269 -3.14 5.93 7.22
C THR A 269 -3.46 5.47 5.80
N ALA A 270 -2.81 6.05 4.78
CA ALA A 270 -3.02 5.69 3.39
C ALA A 270 -2.81 4.19 3.19
N HIS A 271 -1.71 3.67 3.76
CA HIS A 271 -1.35 2.27 3.69
C HIS A 271 -2.43 1.36 4.28
N ALA A 272 -2.86 1.65 5.52
CA ALA A 272 -3.84 0.83 6.22
C ALA A 272 -5.21 0.83 5.49
N ILE A 273 -5.67 1.99 5.01
CA ILE A 273 -6.94 2.10 4.26
C ILE A 273 -6.84 1.33 2.94
N GLU A 274 -5.77 1.57 2.17
CA GLU A 274 -5.51 0.85 0.91
C GLU A 274 -5.50 -0.66 1.11
N TYR A 275 -4.83 -1.11 2.17
CA TYR A 275 -4.73 -2.51 2.51
C TYR A 275 -6.12 -3.12 2.76
N VAL A 276 -6.94 -2.50 3.62
CA VAL A 276 -8.31 -2.99 3.92
C VAL A 276 -9.17 -3.06 2.66
N VAL A 277 -9.07 -2.09 1.75
CA VAL A 277 -9.81 -2.10 0.48
C VAL A 277 -9.32 -3.23 -0.44
N VAL A 278 -8.01 -3.47 -0.52
CA VAL A 278 -7.42 -4.59 -1.26
C VAL A 278 -7.89 -5.94 -0.70
N VAL A 279 -7.89 -6.10 0.63
CA VAL A 279 -8.42 -7.30 1.30
C VAL A 279 -9.90 -7.48 0.97
N HIS A 280 -10.71 -6.43 1.13
CA HIS A 280 -12.14 -6.49 0.84
C HIS A 280 -12.42 -6.91 -0.61
N ARG A 281 -11.66 -6.39 -1.58
CA ARG A 281 -11.77 -6.82 -2.97
C ARG A 281 -11.41 -8.28 -3.17
N THR A 282 -10.34 -8.73 -2.52
CA THR A 282 -9.89 -10.12 -2.60
C THR A 282 -10.96 -11.06 -2.05
N LEU A 283 -11.60 -10.69 -0.95
CA LEU A 283 -12.74 -11.42 -0.39
C LEU A 283 -13.92 -11.47 -1.38
N ILE A 284 -14.25 -10.36 -2.06
CA ILE A 284 -15.29 -10.35 -3.11
C ILE A 284 -14.92 -11.31 -4.25
N SER A 285 -13.69 -11.25 -4.76
CA SER A 285 -13.24 -12.06 -5.90
C SER A 285 -13.30 -13.56 -5.60
N ARG A 286 -12.84 -13.95 -4.40
CA ARG A 286 -12.67 -15.35 -4.01
C ARG A 286 -13.91 -15.99 -3.40
N TYR A 287 -14.73 -15.22 -2.71
CA TYR A 287 -15.84 -15.73 -1.89
C TYR A 287 -17.19 -15.06 -2.15
N GLY A 288 -17.27 -14.07 -3.05
CA GLY A 288 -18.55 -13.45 -3.40
C GLY A 288 -19.54 -14.44 -4.03
N THR A 289 -20.81 -14.05 -4.06
CA THR A 289 -21.91 -14.85 -4.65
C THR A 289 -21.67 -15.22 -6.11
N ASP A 290 -20.97 -14.35 -6.86
CA ASP A 290 -20.63 -14.55 -8.27
C ASP A 290 -19.18 -15.04 -8.46
N ALA A 291 -18.52 -15.52 -7.39
CA ALA A 291 -17.12 -15.90 -7.42
C ALA A 291 -16.89 -17.04 -8.42
N ARG A 292 -16.02 -16.78 -9.41
CA ARG A 292 -15.64 -17.74 -10.48
C ARG A 292 -14.55 -18.74 -10.05
N GLY A 293 -14.18 -18.77 -8.77
CA GLY A 293 -13.02 -19.48 -8.25
C GLY A 293 -13.35 -20.59 -7.24
N ALA A 294 -12.43 -21.55 -7.11
CA ALA A 294 -12.47 -22.76 -6.28
C ALA A 294 -12.59 -22.56 -4.75
N GLY A 295 -13.03 -21.40 -4.25
CA GLY A 295 -13.14 -21.05 -2.83
C GLY A 295 -14.32 -21.71 -2.10
N GLY A 296 -14.87 -22.79 -2.66
CA GLY A 296 -16.27 -23.17 -2.50
C GLY A 296 -16.71 -23.72 -1.13
N ARG A 297 -15.84 -24.00 -0.16
CA ARG A 297 -16.25 -24.55 1.15
C ARG A 297 -15.26 -24.17 2.26
N GLY A 298 -15.73 -23.49 3.32
CA GLY A 298 -14.93 -23.16 4.51
C GLY A 298 -15.43 -21.95 5.30
N LEU A 299 -14.81 -21.69 6.46
CA LEU A 299 -15.18 -20.59 7.35
C LEU A 299 -15.10 -19.22 6.65
N LEU A 300 -14.01 -18.95 5.91
CA LEU A 300 -13.90 -17.69 5.18
C LEU A 300 -14.96 -17.52 4.08
N ALA A 301 -15.31 -18.60 3.36
CA ALA A 301 -16.38 -18.54 2.36
C ALA A 301 -17.73 -18.21 3.01
N PHE A 302 -18.01 -18.77 4.20
CA PHE A 302 -19.21 -18.45 4.96
C PHE A 302 -19.20 -16.99 5.47
N LEU A 303 -18.09 -16.54 6.06
CA LEU A 303 -17.94 -15.20 6.64
C LEU A 303 -17.78 -14.10 5.59
N ALA A 304 -17.39 -14.42 4.36
CA ALA A 304 -17.17 -13.44 3.30
C ALA A 304 -18.16 -13.57 2.11
N GLY A 305 -19.17 -14.44 2.22
CA GLY A 305 -20.10 -14.76 1.13
C GLY A 305 -20.93 -13.57 0.63
N THR A 306 -21.44 -12.75 1.55
CA THR A 306 -22.33 -11.62 1.25
C THR A 306 -21.68 -10.28 1.59
N PRO A 307 -22.14 -9.15 1.01
CA PRO A 307 -21.61 -7.82 1.33
C PRO A 307 -21.64 -7.52 2.83
N LEU A 308 -22.77 -7.79 3.49
CA LEU A 308 -22.93 -7.56 4.92
C LEU A 308 -21.96 -8.41 5.74
N LYS A 309 -21.83 -9.70 5.42
CA LYS A 309 -20.92 -10.60 6.14
C LYS A 309 -19.46 -10.19 5.98
N ARG A 310 -19.03 -9.71 4.80
CA ARG A 310 -17.68 -9.18 4.59
C ARG A 310 -17.39 -7.95 5.46
N VAL A 311 -18.33 -7.01 5.52
CA VAL A 311 -18.19 -5.83 6.39
C VAL A 311 -18.15 -6.26 7.85
N ALA A 312 -19.06 -7.14 8.28
CA ALA A 312 -19.09 -7.68 9.64
C ALA A 312 -17.80 -8.43 10.00
N LEU A 313 -17.23 -9.19 9.07
CA LEU A 313 -15.94 -9.87 9.25
C LEU A 313 -14.83 -8.85 9.49
N LEU A 314 -14.70 -7.82 8.65
CA LEU A 314 -13.64 -6.83 8.80
C LEU A 314 -13.82 -6.01 10.07
N VAL A 315 -15.02 -5.45 10.33
CA VAL A 315 -15.30 -4.66 11.53
C VAL A 315 -15.13 -5.50 12.80
N GLY A 316 -15.68 -6.71 12.83
CA GLY A 316 -15.54 -7.64 13.94
C GLY A 316 -14.09 -8.05 14.18
N PHE A 317 -13.31 -8.24 13.12
CA PHE A 317 -11.88 -8.52 13.21
C PHE A 317 -11.12 -7.38 13.89
N PHE A 318 -11.30 -6.15 13.43
CA PHE A 318 -10.69 -4.97 14.06
C PHE A 318 -11.13 -4.80 15.52
N ALA A 319 -12.42 -4.99 15.82
CA ALA A 319 -12.94 -4.88 17.18
C ALA A 319 -12.32 -5.93 18.13
N VAL A 320 -12.26 -7.19 17.70
CA VAL A 320 -11.65 -8.27 18.49
C VAL A 320 -10.18 -8.00 18.75
N PHE A 321 -9.40 -7.65 17.72
CA PHE A 321 -7.98 -7.36 17.91
C PHE A 321 -7.73 -6.08 18.70
N ALA A 322 -8.60 -5.08 18.62
CA ALA A 322 -8.53 -3.89 19.48
C ALA A 322 -8.73 -4.25 20.95
N VAL A 323 -9.72 -5.09 21.26
CA VAL A 323 -9.94 -5.58 22.63
C VAL A 323 -8.74 -6.40 23.10
N ILE A 324 -8.22 -7.30 22.27
CA ILE A 324 -7.03 -8.10 22.61
C ILE A 324 -5.83 -7.19 22.91
N ASP A 325 -5.55 -6.19 22.07
CA ASP A 325 -4.44 -5.26 22.29
C ASP A 325 -4.61 -4.48 23.60
N LEU A 326 -5.81 -3.95 23.87
CA LEU A 326 -6.11 -3.22 25.11
C LEU A 326 -5.91 -4.09 26.35
N GLN A 327 -6.36 -5.34 26.32
CA GLN A 327 -6.20 -6.27 27.44
C GLN A 327 -4.74 -6.68 27.63
N MET A 328 -4.01 -6.92 26.53
CA MET A 328 -2.61 -7.33 26.60
C MET A 328 -1.70 -6.27 27.22
N ARG A 329 -1.90 -4.98 26.89
CA ARG A 329 -1.08 -3.87 27.40
C ARG A 329 -1.10 -3.74 28.93
N GLY A 330 -2.21 -4.11 29.57
CA GLY A 330 -2.38 -4.00 31.03
C GLY A 330 -2.00 -5.26 31.80
N VAL A 331 -1.78 -6.39 31.12
CA VAL A 331 -1.63 -7.71 31.75
C VAL A 331 -0.27 -8.34 31.47
N LEU A 332 0.26 -8.18 30.25
CA LEU A 332 1.50 -8.83 29.86
C LEU A 332 2.72 -7.99 30.28
N PRO A 333 3.85 -8.63 30.64
CA PRO A 333 5.12 -7.94 30.72
C PRO A 333 5.45 -7.23 29.40
N THR A 334 6.03 -6.03 29.47
CA THR A 334 6.36 -5.21 28.30
C THR A 334 7.12 -5.98 27.23
N ALA A 335 8.13 -6.75 27.63
CA ALA A 335 8.92 -7.57 26.70
C ALA A 335 8.04 -8.59 25.95
N THR A 336 7.14 -9.28 26.64
CA THR A 336 6.20 -10.24 26.04
C THR A 336 5.25 -9.55 25.06
N TYR A 337 4.72 -8.38 25.43
CA TYR A 337 3.87 -7.58 24.55
C TYR A 337 4.61 -7.18 23.27
N LEU A 338 5.83 -6.63 23.39
CA LEU A 338 6.66 -6.24 22.25
C LEU A 338 7.03 -7.41 21.35
N ILE A 339 7.35 -8.58 21.92
CA ILE A 339 7.65 -9.79 21.14
C ILE A 339 6.45 -10.18 20.27
N ILE A 340 5.23 -10.14 20.82
CA ILE A 340 4.01 -10.47 20.07
C ILE A 340 3.78 -9.46 18.95
N VAL A 341 3.81 -8.17 19.28
CA VAL A 341 3.54 -7.08 18.33
C VAL A 341 4.56 -7.07 17.18
N TYR A 342 5.86 -7.12 17.49
CA TYR A 342 6.90 -7.11 16.47
C TYR A 342 6.95 -8.40 15.66
N SER A 343 6.60 -9.55 16.24
CA SER A 343 6.47 -10.80 15.48
C SER A 343 5.32 -10.73 14.47
N ILE A 344 4.16 -10.20 14.88
CA ILE A 344 3.03 -9.98 13.97
C ILE A 344 3.42 -9.02 12.86
N GLY A 345 4.08 -7.91 13.18
CA GLY A 345 4.55 -6.94 12.20
C GLY A 345 5.52 -7.54 11.18
N LEU A 346 6.54 -8.27 11.66
CA LEU A 346 7.50 -8.95 10.77
C LEU A 346 6.81 -9.99 9.87
N LEU A 347 5.87 -10.78 10.41
CA LEU A 347 5.12 -11.76 9.63
C LEU A 347 4.24 -11.10 8.57
N HIS A 348 3.50 -10.05 8.94
CA HIS A 348 2.67 -9.27 8.03
C HIS A 348 3.50 -8.75 6.86
N PHE A 349 4.61 -8.09 7.16
CA PHE A 349 5.55 -7.55 6.18
C PHE A 349 6.08 -8.59 5.19
N LEU A 350 6.52 -9.74 5.71
CA LEU A 350 7.05 -10.82 4.88
C LEU A 350 5.93 -11.40 3.99
N TYR A 351 4.79 -11.74 4.57
CA TYR A 351 3.70 -12.42 3.89
C TYR A 351 3.03 -11.58 2.81
N ASP A 352 2.83 -10.29 3.05
CA ASP A 352 2.30 -9.36 2.07
C ASP A 352 3.15 -9.33 0.80
N GLY A 353 4.48 -9.36 0.97
CA GLY A 353 5.43 -9.47 -0.13
C GLY A 353 5.16 -10.68 -1.02
N PHE A 354 4.51 -11.73 -0.51
CA PHE A 354 4.22 -12.98 -1.24
C PHE A 354 2.78 -13.11 -1.73
N ILE A 355 1.79 -12.68 -0.95
CA ILE A 355 0.37 -12.89 -1.26
C ILE A 355 -0.16 -11.94 -2.33
N TRP A 356 0.44 -10.76 -2.46
CA TRP A 356 -0.01 -9.70 -3.38
C TRP A 356 0.73 -9.66 -4.73
N LYS A 357 1.56 -10.68 -5.04
CA LYS A 357 2.34 -10.69 -6.30
C LYS A 357 1.43 -10.87 -7.53
N SER A 358 0.95 -9.76 -8.10
CA SER A 358 0.02 -9.73 -9.24
C SER A 358 0.53 -10.44 -10.50
N ARG A 359 1.85 -10.67 -10.65
CA ARG A 359 2.40 -11.54 -11.71
C ARG A 359 1.87 -12.98 -11.68
N LYS A 360 1.31 -13.42 -10.55
CA LYS A 360 0.66 -14.74 -10.43
C LYS A 360 -0.77 -14.66 -10.96
N PRO A 361 -1.20 -15.56 -11.87
CA PRO A 361 -2.53 -15.50 -12.47
C PRO A 361 -3.67 -15.44 -11.46
N ALA A 362 -3.62 -16.22 -10.38
CA ALA A 362 -4.64 -16.24 -9.33
C ALA A 362 -4.80 -14.88 -8.62
N VAL A 363 -3.72 -14.11 -8.46
CA VAL A 363 -3.78 -12.77 -7.86
C VAL A 363 -4.18 -11.74 -8.93
N ALA A 364 -3.74 -11.91 -10.17
CA ALA A 364 -4.13 -11.05 -11.29
C ALA A 364 -5.65 -11.06 -11.53
N SER A 365 -6.27 -12.23 -11.41
CA SER A 365 -7.72 -12.41 -11.56
C SER A 365 -8.51 -11.65 -10.50
N ASP A 366 -7.98 -11.51 -9.27
CA ASP A 366 -8.67 -10.77 -8.19
C ASP A 366 -8.92 -9.29 -8.56
N PHE A 367 -8.09 -8.74 -9.46
CA PHE A 367 -8.19 -7.37 -9.96
C PHE A 367 -8.70 -7.26 -11.41
N GLY A 368 -9.14 -8.37 -12.00
CA GLY A 368 -9.61 -8.43 -13.39
C GLY A 368 -8.53 -8.14 -14.42
N ILE A 369 -7.27 -8.48 -14.13
CA ILE A 369 -6.17 -8.38 -15.10
C ILE A 369 -6.17 -9.68 -15.95
N PRO A 370 -6.21 -9.59 -17.29
CA PRO A 370 -6.13 -10.77 -18.15
C PRO A 370 -4.87 -11.59 -17.88
N ALA A 371 -4.98 -12.91 -17.91
CA ALA A 371 -3.81 -13.79 -17.85
C ALA A 371 -2.88 -13.46 -19.04
N THR A 372 -1.63 -13.15 -18.75
CA THR A 372 -0.60 -13.10 -19.78
C THR A 372 -0.30 -14.55 -20.15
N PRO A 373 -0.34 -14.95 -21.44
CA PRO A 373 0.12 -16.27 -21.85
C PRO A 373 1.54 -16.48 -21.31
N PRO A 374 1.90 -17.69 -20.84
CA PRO A 374 3.29 -17.97 -20.48
C PRO A 374 4.16 -17.62 -21.69
N ALA A 375 5.20 -16.82 -21.46
CA ALA A 375 6.25 -16.62 -22.45
C ALA A 375 6.79 -18.02 -22.81
N ARG A 376 6.69 -18.38 -24.09
CA ARG A 376 7.26 -19.62 -24.61
C ARG A 376 8.77 -19.53 -24.62
#